data_AF-A0A0M3HGW8-F1
#
_entry.id   AF-A0A0M3HGW8-F1
#
_cell.length_a   1.000
_cell.length_b   1.000
_cell.length_c   1.000
_cell.angle_alpha   90.00
_cell.angle_beta   90.00
_cell.angle_gamma   90.00
#
_symmetry.space_group_name_H-M   'P 1'
#
loop_
_entity.id
_entity.type
_entity.pdbx_description
1 polymer ?
#
loop_
_entity_poly.entity_id
_entity_poly.type
_entity_poly.pdbx_seq_one_letter_code
_entity_poly.pdbx_strand_id
1 'polypeptide(L)' 'LQVIKEIRKQRLHSVQTTLQYLYLHTCLIEYLATTKVVQRDSHIRKFQRDYEKYLKKFNEKNAKNNVNN' A
#
# COMPACT_ATOMS: atom_id res chain seq x y z
N LEU A 1 3.54 7.65 -11.07
CA LEU A 1 4.84 7.99 -10.43
C LEU A 1 4.97 9.47 -10.04
N GLN A 2 4.55 10.43 -10.89
CA GLN A 2 4.68 11.88 -10.60
C GLN A 2 3.90 12.35 -9.38
N VAL A 3 2.64 11.93 -9.20
CA VAL A 3 1.80 12.31 -8.03
C VAL A 3 2.50 12.01 -6.69
N ILE A 4 3.21 10.90 -6.60
CA ILE A 4 3.88 10.47 -5.37
C ILE A 4 5.13 11.32 -5.11
N LYS A 5 5.81 11.78 -6.17
CA LYS A 5 6.92 12.72 -6.04
C LYS A 5 6.43 14.05 -5.47
N GLU A 6 5.26 14.52 -5.91
CA GLU A 6 4.67 15.76 -5.38
C GLU A 6 4.20 15.61 -3.93
N ILE A 7 3.60 14.48 -3.54
CA ILE A 7 3.25 14.20 -2.14
C ILE A 7 4.52 14.16 -1.25
N ARG A 8 5.62 13.56 -1.74
CA ARG A 8 6.90 13.53 -1.00
C ARG A 8 7.57 14.90 -0.86
N LYS A 9 7.26 15.86 -1.73
CA LYS A 9 7.74 17.25 -1.62
C LYS A 9 6.98 18.06 -0.57
N GLN A 10 5.72 17.71 -0.28
CA GLN A 10 4.92 18.44 0.72
C GLN A 10 5.32 18.13 2.17
N ARG A 11 5.97 16.98 2.43
CA ARG A 11 6.53 16.64 3.74
C ARG A 11 7.72 15.69 3.60
N LEU A 12 8.91 16.16 3.99
CA LEU A 12 10.10 15.33 4.13
C LEU A 12 9.74 14.11 5.01
N HIS A 13 10.05 12.89 4.53
CA HIS A 13 9.71 11.62 5.19
C HIS A 13 8.22 11.19 5.23
N SER A 14 7.31 11.80 4.45
CA SER A 14 5.89 11.41 4.51
C SER A 14 5.60 9.95 4.12
N VAL A 15 6.50 9.31 3.36
CA VAL A 15 6.50 7.86 3.07
C VAL A 15 7.94 7.39 3.17
N GLN A 16 8.29 6.71 4.26
CA GLN A 16 9.64 6.19 4.54
C GLN A 16 9.74 4.69 4.24
N THR A 17 8.65 3.93 4.35
CA THR A 17 8.68 2.47 4.17
C THR A 17 7.91 2.02 2.93
N THR A 18 8.33 0.88 2.38
CA THR A 18 7.63 0.22 1.26
C THR A 18 6.17 -0.09 1.62
N LEU A 19 5.89 -0.45 2.88
CA LEU A 19 4.53 -0.72 3.35
C LEU A 19 3.66 0.55 3.34
N GLN A 20 4.18 1.70 3.80
CA GLN A 20 3.47 2.97 3.74
C GLN A 20 3.13 3.37 2.30
N TYR A 21 4.06 3.14 1.36
CA TYR A 21 3.83 3.39 -0.06
C TYR A 21 2.69 2.53 -0.62
N LEU A 22 2.71 1.22 -0.33
CA LEU A 22 1.67 0.28 -0.76
C LEU A 22 0.30 0.63 -0.16
N TYR A 23 0.27 0.97 1.13
CA TYR A 23 -0.96 1.39 1.80
C TYR A 23 -1.61 2.60 1.13
N LEU A 24 -0.82 3.62 0.78
CA LEU A 24 -1.33 4.80 0.07
C LEU A 24 -1.97 4.43 -1.28
N HIS A 25 -1.40 3.48 -2.02
CA HIS A 25 -1.98 3.02 -3.29
C HIS A 25 -3.28 2.26 -3.09
N THR A 26 -3.35 1.41 -2.05
CA THR A 26 -4.59 0.73 -1.67
C THR A 26 -5.69 1.75 -1.35
N CYS A 27 -5.40 2.78 -0.56
CA CYS A 27 -6.37 3.84 -0.25
C CYS A 27 -6.82 4.62 -1.49
N LEU A 28 -5.88 4.96 -2.38
CA LEU A 28 -6.19 5.70 -3.61
C LEU A 28 -7.09 4.88 -4.55
N ILE A 29 -6.77 3.60 -4.76
CA ILE A 29 -7.57 2.71 -5.61
C ILE A 29 -8.97 2.54 -5.03
N GLU A 30 -9.09 2.35 -3.72
CA GLU A 30 -10.38 2.21 -3.04
C GLU A 30 -11.22 3.50 -3.14
N TYR A 31 -10.59 4.67 -3.01
CA TYR A 31 -11.24 5.95 -3.20
C TYR A 31 -11.76 6.13 -4.64
N LEU A 32 -10.94 5.82 -5.64
CA LEU A 32 -11.33 5.90 -7.05
C LEU A 32 -12.46 4.92 -7.39
N ALA A 33 -12.46 3.73 -6.79
CA ALA A 33 -13.53 2.75 -6.96
C ALA A 33 -14.84 3.23 -6.32
N THR A 34 -14.75 3.80 -5.10
CA THR A 34 -15.91 4.32 -4.36
C THR A 34 -16.54 5.53 -5.05
N THR A 35 -15.72 6.40 -5.64
CA THR A 35 -16.17 7.55 -6.43
C THR A 35 -16.59 7.18 -7.86
N LYS A 36 -16.61 5.88 -8.20
CA LYS A 36 -16.99 5.32 -9.51
C LYS A 36 -16.11 5.81 -10.68
N VAL A 37 -14.92 6.32 -10.40
CA VAL A 37 -13.94 6.72 -11.42
C VAL A 37 -13.31 5.49 -12.09
N VAL A 38 -13.15 4.41 -11.32
CA VAL A 38 -12.70 3.10 -11.83
C VAL A 38 -13.67 2.00 -11.42
N GLN A 39 -13.82 0.97 -12.26
CA GLN A 39 -14.58 -0.21 -11.89
C GLN A 39 -13.70 -1.20 -11.14
N ARG A 40 -14.28 -1.90 -10.15
CA ARG A 40 -13.60 -3.02 -9.47
C ARG A 40 -13.50 -4.20 -10.43
N ASP A 41 -12.44 -4.22 -11.22
CA ASP A 41 -12.12 -5.26 -12.19
C ASP A 41 -11.23 -6.36 -11.59
N SER A 42 -10.80 -7.30 -12.43
CA SER A 42 -9.90 -8.38 -12.03
C SER A 42 -8.52 -7.88 -11.57
N HIS A 43 -8.05 -6.75 -12.10
CA HIS A 43 -6.76 -6.16 -11.76
C HIS A 43 -6.77 -5.56 -10.36
N ILE A 44 -7.81 -4.79 -10.00
CA ILE A 44 -7.97 -4.24 -8.65
C ILE A 44 -8.09 -5.36 -7.62
N ARG A 45 -8.91 -6.39 -7.91
CA ARG A 45 -9.04 -7.56 -7.04
C ARG A 45 -7.72 -8.33 -6.88
N LYS A 46 -6.94 -8.44 -7.96
CA LYS A 46 -5.60 -9.05 -7.90
C LYS A 46 -4.66 -8.23 -7.02
N PHE A 47 -4.63 -6.91 -7.21
CA PHE A 47 -3.80 -6.00 -6.41
C PHE A 47 -4.12 -6.11 -4.91
N GLN A 48 -5.40 -6.13 -4.53
CA GLN A 48 -5.83 -6.29 -3.14
C GLN A 48 -5.33 -7.61 -2.53
N ARG A 49 -5.49 -8.74 -3.25
CA ARG A 49 -4.98 -10.05 -2.79
C ARG A 49 -3.46 -10.07 -2.66
N ASP A 50 -2.74 -9.45 -3.59
CA ASP A 50 -1.28 -9.40 -3.56
C ASP A 50 -0.79 -8.53 -2.38
N TYR A 51 -1.50 -7.44 -2.09
CA TYR A 51 -1.25 -6.60 -0.91
C TYR A 51 -1.48 -7.36 0.41
N GLU A 52 -2.59 -8.09 0.54
CA GLU A 52 -2.87 -8.92 1.72
C GLU A 52 -1.81 -10.00 1.94
N LYS A 53 -1.40 -10.69 0.86
CA LYS A 53 -0.30 -11.67 0.92
C LYS A 53 1.01 -11.05 1.37
N TYR A 54 1.32 -9.85 0.87
CA TYR A 54 2.51 -9.12 1.29
C TYR A 54 2.46 -8.77 2.79
N LEU A 55 1.33 -8.24 3.25
CA LEU A 55 1.09 -7.87 4.66
C LEU A 55 1.27 -9.06 5.60
N LYS A 56 0.71 -10.23 5.23
CA LYS A 56 0.87 -11.46 6.00
C LYS A 56 2.35 -11.82 6.16
N LYS A 57 3.11 -11.87 5.06
CA LYS A 57 4.56 -12.17 5.09
C LYS A 57 5.36 -11.13 5.88
N PHE A 58 5.01 -9.85 5.74
CA PHE A 58 5.67 -8.77 6.46
C PHE A 58 5.47 -8.93 7.98
N ASN A 59 4.25 -9.21 8.42
CA ASN A 59 3.92 -9.44 9.83
C ASN A 59 4.60 -10.70 10.38
N GLU A 60 4.60 -11.80 9.63
CA GLU A 60 5.32 -13.04 10.01
C GLU A 60 6.82 -12.79 10.21
N LYS A 61 7.46 -12.00 9.33
CA LYS A 61 8.87 -11.63 9.45
C LYS A 61 9.13 -10.78 10.69
N ASN A 62 8.29 -9.78 10.95
CA ASN A 62 8.44 -8.93 12.13
C ASN A 62 8.19 -9.69 13.44
N ALA A 63 7.24 -10.62 13.46
CA ALA A 63 7.01 -11.48 14.61
C ALA A 63 8.24 -12.35 14.93
N LYS A 64 8.86 -12.97 13.91
CA LYS A 64 10.10 -13.75 14.08
C LYS A 64 11.27 -12.90 14.59
N ASN A 65 11.41 -11.67 14.11
CA ASN A 65 12.47 -10.77 14.55
C ASN A 65 12.29 -10.30 16.01
N ASN A 66 11.06 -10.19 16.51
CA ASN A 66 10.78 -9.83 17.91
C ASN A 66 10.94 -10.99 18.88
N VAL A 67 10.89 -12.24 18.42
CA VAL A 67 11.11 -13.44 19.27
C VAL A 67 12.60 -13.74 19.46
N ASN A 68 13.45 -13.26 18.56
CA ASN A 68 14.91 -13.49 18.58
C ASN A 68 15.71 -12.33 19.21
N ASN A 69 15.05 -11.32 19.78
CA ASN A 69 15.64 -10.23 20.55
C ASN A 69 15.22 -10.36 22.02
#